data_AF-A0A3A8EQV7-F1
#
_entry.id   AF-A0A3A8EQV7-F1
#
_cell.length_a   1.000
_cell.length_b   1.000
_cell.length_c   1.000
_cell.angle_alpha   90.00
_cell.angle_beta   90.00
_cell.angle_gamma   90.00
#
_symmetry.space_group_name_H-M   'P 1'
#
loop_
_entity.id
_entity.type
_entity.pdbx_description
1 polymer ?
#
loop_
_entity_poly.entity_id
_entity_poly.type
_entity_poly.pdbx_seq_one_letter_code
_entity_poly.pdbx_strand_id
1 'polypeptide(L)'
;MLRALLTVCMSLPALCFALTPDQECQQIAEVAAAVMQQRQEGVTYSAQQKISEKFTSEDTKAFYIDIVEDAYSEKQLNTDTAKDQAIQAFGKSYYDRCMAPE
;
A
#
# COMPACT_ATOMS: atom_id res chain seq x y z
N MET A 1 -19.14 -40.04 43.33
CA MET A 1 -18.76 -39.92 41.91
C MET A 1 -18.74 -38.44 41.57
N LEU A 2 -17.55 -37.84 41.51
CA LEU A 2 -17.36 -36.40 41.34
C LEU A 2 -17.23 -36.10 39.84
N ARG A 3 -18.29 -35.55 39.24
CA ARG A 3 -18.27 -35.03 37.87
C ARG A 3 -18.36 -33.51 37.94
N ALA A 4 -17.24 -32.84 37.71
CA ALA A 4 -17.20 -31.43 37.34
C ALA A 4 -15.92 -31.19 36.52
N LEU A 5 -15.97 -31.51 35.22
CA LEU A 5 -15.04 -30.93 34.25
C LEU A 5 -15.61 -29.57 33.85
N LEU A 6 -15.22 -28.54 34.60
CA LEU A 6 -15.37 -27.15 34.21
C LEU A 6 -14.21 -26.80 33.27
N THR A 7 -14.39 -27.10 31.98
CA THR A 7 -13.49 -26.64 30.93
C THR A 7 -13.71 -25.14 30.75
N VAL A 8 -12.94 -24.34 31.47
CA VAL A 8 -12.84 -22.89 31.27
C VAL A 8 -12.13 -22.67 29.93
N CYS A 9 -12.90 -22.55 28.85
CA CYS A 9 -12.40 -21.92 27.63
C CYS A 9 -12.15 -20.45 27.93
N MET A 10 -10.93 -20.12 28.33
CA MET A 10 -10.42 -18.75 28.25
C MET A 10 -10.40 -18.36 26.78
N SER A 11 -11.46 -17.69 26.33
CA SER A 11 -11.43 -16.90 25.11
C SER A 11 -10.46 -15.75 25.35
N LEU A 12 -9.19 -15.94 24.96
CA LEU A 12 -8.28 -14.81 24.76
C LEU A 12 -8.93 -13.94 23.69
N PRO A 13 -9.30 -12.69 23.98
CA PRO A 13 -9.69 -11.77 22.92
C PRO A 13 -8.43 -11.56 22.06
N ALA A 14 -8.47 -12.06 20.83
CA ALA A 14 -7.54 -11.62 19.81
C ALA A 14 -7.72 -10.11 19.68
N LEU A 15 -6.80 -9.33 20.25
CA LEU A 15 -6.69 -7.91 19.98
C LEU A 15 -6.27 -7.77 18.52
N CYS A 16 -7.24 -7.79 17.61
CA CYS A 16 -7.05 -7.28 16.26
C CYS A 16 -6.84 -5.78 16.38
N PHE A 17 -5.57 -5.34 16.36
CA PHE A 17 -5.23 -3.94 16.20
C PHE A 17 -5.57 -3.55 14.76
N ALA A 18 -6.75 -2.94 14.56
CA ALA A 18 -7.04 -2.24 13.32
C ALA A 18 -6.10 -1.03 13.21
N LEU A 19 -5.56 -0.80 12.01
CA LEU A 19 -4.79 0.41 11.74
C LEU A 19 -5.69 1.64 11.91
N THR A 20 -5.10 2.73 12.39
CA THR A 20 -5.80 4.02 12.33
C THR A 20 -5.85 4.51 10.87
N PRO A 21 -6.85 5.33 10.49
CA PRO A 21 -6.93 5.87 9.12
C PRO A 21 -5.65 6.56 8.66
N ASP A 22 -5.00 7.32 9.55
CA ASP A 22 -3.72 7.97 9.26
C ASP A 22 -2.62 6.96 8.91
N GLN A 23 -2.48 5.89 9.69
CA GLN A 23 -1.49 4.84 9.43
C GLN A 23 -1.77 4.08 8.12
N GLU A 24 -3.04 3.84 7.80
CA GLU A 24 -3.45 3.21 6.55
C GLU A 24 -3.11 4.10 5.35
N CYS A 25 -3.50 5.38 5.40
CA CYS A 25 -3.20 6.34 4.34
C CYS A 25 -1.70 6.57 4.16
N GLN A 26 -0.93 6.54 5.26
CA GLN A 26 0.52 6.62 5.22
C GLN A 26 1.14 5.41 4.50
N GLN A 27 0.66 4.19 4.76
CA GLN A 27 1.14 3.00 4.05
C GLN A 27 0.81 3.05 2.55
N ILE A 28 -0.39 3.52 2.19
CA ILE A 28 -0.78 3.73 0.79
C ILE A 28 0.17 4.74 0.11
N ALA A 29 0.47 5.85 0.78
CA ALA A 29 1.39 6.87 0.28
C ALA A 29 2.82 6.34 0.07
N GLU A 30 3.30 5.49 0.97
CA GLU A 30 4.61 4.85 0.87
C GLU A 30 4.68 3.88 -0.31
N VAL A 31 3.64 3.07 -0.53
CA VAL A 31 3.55 2.18 -1.70
C VAL A 31 3.55 3.00 -2.99
N ALA A 32 2.75 4.07 -3.05
CA ALA A 32 2.70 4.95 -4.22
C ALA A 32 4.05 5.62 -4.50
N ALA A 33 4.73 6.12 -3.46
CA ALA A 33 6.07 6.69 -3.58
C ALA A 33 7.08 5.65 -4.10
N ALA A 34 7.05 4.42 -3.60
CA ALA A 34 7.94 3.36 -4.05
C ALA A 34 7.71 2.96 -5.52
N VAL A 35 6.45 2.92 -5.97
CA VAL A 35 6.13 2.66 -7.39
C VAL A 35 6.64 3.80 -8.27
N MET A 36 6.44 5.06 -7.87
CA MET A 36 6.98 6.22 -8.59
C MET A 36 8.52 6.21 -8.61
N GLN A 37 9.17 5.83 -7.51
CA GLN A 37 10.62 5.70 -7.46
C GLN A 37 11.10 4.70 -8.52
N GLN A 38 10.52 3.50 -8.55
CA GLN A 38 10.87 2.49 -9.54
C GLN A 38 10.61 2.97 -10.97
N ARG A 39 9.54 3.75 -11.20
CA ARG A 39 9.30 4.40 -12.48
C ARG A 39 10.44 5.36 -12.84
N GLN A 40 10.87 6.24 -11.92
CA GLN A 40 11.97 7.19 -12.13
C GLN A 40 13.34 6.51 -12.27
N GLU A 41 13.48 5.27 -11.82
CA GLU A 41 14.68 4.43 -11.94
C GLU A 41 14.72 3.59 -13.22
N GLY A 42 13.65 3.58 -14.03
CA GLY A 42 13.64 2.86 -15.30
C GLY A 42 13.09 1.44 -15.23
N VAL A 43 12.50 1.02 -14.11
CA VAL A 43 11.75 -0.24 -14.05
C VAL A 43 10.64 -0.21 -15.11
N THR A 44 10.37 -1.35 -15.74
CA THR A 44 9.36 -1.45 -16.80
C THR A 44 7.98 -1.70 -16.21
N TYR A 45 6.95 -1.24 -16.92
CA TYR A 45 5.54 -1.45 -16.54
C TYR A 45 5.25 -2.93 -16.32
N SER A 46 5.72 -3.78 -17.24
CA SER A 46 5.60 -5.24 -17.16
C SER A 46 6.29 -5.86 -15.92
N ALA A 47 7.34 -5.25 -15.39
CA ALA A 47 7.98 -5.73 -14.16
C ALA A 47 7.13 -5.40 -12.94
N GLN A 48 6.49 -4.21 -12.90
CA GLN A 48 5.52 -3.85 -11.87
C GLN A 48 4.28 -4.75 -11.92
N GLN A 49 3.74 -5.03 -13.12
CA GLN A 49 2.62 -5.95 -13.26
C GLN A 49 2.92 -7.33 -12.67
N LYS A 50 4.13 -7.86 -12.86
CA LYS A 50 4.56 -9.13 -12.24
C LYS A 50 4.70 -9.05 -10.72
N ILE A 51 4.96 -7.86 -10.16
CA ILE A 51 4.93 -7.68 -8.70
C ILE A 51 3.49 -7.81 -8.19
N SER A 52 2.52 -7.28 -8.92
CA SER A 52 1.09 -7.38 -8.55
C SER A 52 0.60 -8.83 -8.44
N GLU A 53 1.15 -9.74 -9.26
CA GLU A 53 0.82 -11.18 -9.24
C GLU A 53 1.22 -11.88 -7.92
N LYS A 54 2.02 -11.23 -7.07
CA LYS A 54 2.42 -11.76 -5.75
C LYS A 54 1.37 -11.48 -4.67
N PHE A 55 0.41 -10.61 -4.93
CA PHE A 55 -0.68 -10.33 -4.00
C PHE A 55 -1.75 -11.40 -4.11
N THR A 56 -2.22 -11.90 -2.97
CA THR A 56 -3.28 -12.92 -2.90
C THR A 56 -4.68 -12.33 -3.01
N SER A 57 -4.84 -11.05 -2.64
CA SER A 57 -6.10 -10.31 -2.75
C SER A 57 -6.19 -9.66 -4.13
N GLU A 58 -7.26 -9.96 -4.88
CA GLU A 58 -7.52 -9.30 -6.16
C GLU A 58 -7.77 -7.79 -5.99
N ASP A 59 -8.38 -7.36 -4.88
CA ASP A 59 -8.59 -5.93 -4.59
C ASP A 59 -7.25 -5.21 -4.36
N THR A 60 -6.34 -5.83 -3.60
CA THR A 60 -4.99 -5.28 -3.37
C THR A 60 -4.19 -5.23 -4.66
N LYS A 61 -4.32 -6.26 -5.50
CA LYS A 61 -3.69 -6.32 -6.81
C LYS A 61 -4.23 -5.24 -7.74
N ALA A 62 -5.54 -5.06 -7.83
CA ALA A 62 -6.17 -4.02 -8.64
C ALA A 62 -5.72 -2.62 -8.17
N PHE A 63 -5.80 -2.35 -6.87
CA PHE A 63 -5.36 -1.09 -6.29
C PHE A 63 -3.88 -0.79 -6.58
N TYR A 64 -3.01 -1.80 -6.46
CA TYR A 64 -1.60 -1.64 -6.82
C TYR A 64 -1.41 -1.36 -8.32
N ILE A 65 -2.18 -2.00 -9.20
CA ILE A 65 -2.14 -1.72 -10.64
C ILE A 65 -2.58 -0.29 -10.95
N ASP A 66 -3.61 0.23 -10.28
CA ASP A 66 -4.04 1.64 -10.45
C ASP A 66 -2.90 2.61 -10.10
N ILE A 67 -2.16 2.36 -9.01
CA ILE A 67 -0.96 3.12 -8.64
C ILE A 67 0.10 3.06 -9.74
N VAL A 68 0.33 1.87 -10.31
CA VAL A 68 1.31 1.68 -11.38
C VAL A 68 0.88 2.41 -12.64
N GLU A 69 -0.39 2.34 -13.04
CA GLU A 69 -0.90 3.04 -14.22
C GLU A 69 -0.75 4.57 -14.08
N ASP A 70 -1.16 5.13 -12.93
CA ASP A 70 -0.96 6.54 -12.59
C ASP A 70 0.52 6.92 -12.70
N ALA A 71 1.44 6.16 -12.08
CA ALA A 71 2.86 6.46 -12.10
C ALA A 71 3.47 6.40 -13.51
N TYR A 72 2.99 5.50 -14.38
CA TYR A 72 3.52 5.34 -15.73
C TYR A 72 2.94 6.35 -16.74
N SER A 73 1.87 7.04 -16.38
CA SER A 73 1.42 8.24 -17.09
C SER A 73 2.41 9.42 -16.93
N GLU A 74 3.21 9.40 -15.87
CA GLU A 74 4.22 10.41 -15.59
C GLU A 74 5.54 10.17 -16.33
N LYS A 75 6.26 11.27 -16.58
CA LYS A 75 7.54 11.27 -17.28
C LYS A 75 8.67 10.80 -16.37
N GLN A 76 9.65 10.10 -16.96
CA GLN A 76 10.95 9.90 -16.32
C GLN A 76 11.77 11.20 -16.40
N LEU A 77 12.30 11.61 -15.26
CA LEU A 77 13.05 12.85 -15.09
C LEU A 77 14.55 12.56 -15.09
N ASN A 78 15.36 13.55 -15.46
CA ASN A 78 16.80 13.37 -15.72
C ASN A 78 17.71 13.88 -14.61
N THR A 79 17.16 14.38 -13.51
CA THR A 79 17.93 14.92 -12.38
C THR A 79 17.39 14.36 -11.08
N ASP A 80 18.27 14.00 -10.16
CA ASP A 80 17.90 13.40 -8.87
C ASP A 80 16.92 14.28 -8.09
N THR A 81 17.15 15.59 -8.01
CA THR A 81 16.24 16.53 -7.35
C THR A 81 14.82 16.49 -7.91
N ALA A 82 14.67 16.43 -9.23
CA ALA A 82 13.35 16.38 -9.85
C ALA A 82 12.67 15.01 -9.64
N LYS A 83 13.45 13.92 -9.66
CA LYS A 83 12.95 12.58 -9.34
C LYS A 83 12.42 12.53 -7.89
N ASP A 84 13.20 13.03 -6.95
CA ASP A 84 12.83 13.07 -5.53
C ASP A 84 11.54 13.88 -5.31
N GLN A 85 11.43 15.04 -5.96
CA GLN A 85 10.21 15.86 -5.91
C GLN A 85 9.00 15.13 -6.49
N ALA A 86 9.15 14.43 -7.61
CA ALA A 86 8.08 13.64 -8.21
C ALA A 86 7.65 12.48 -7.31
N ILE A 87 8.60 11.77 -6.69
CA ILE A 87 8.33 10.68 -5.75
C ILE A 87 7.54 11.18 -4.53
N GLN A 88 8.00 12.27 -3.90
CA GLN A 88 7.33 12.86 -2.74
C GLN A 88 5.93 13.38 -3.09
N ALA A 89 5.81 14.10 -4.20
CA ALA A 89 4.52 14.66 -4.63
C ALA A 89 3.51 13.54 -4.97
N PHE A 90 3.97 12.48 -5.63
CA PHE A 90 3.12 11.35 -5.99
C PHE A 90 2.61 10.61 -4.76
N GLY A 91 3.50 10.25 -3.81
CA GLY A 91 3.10 9.64 -2.54
C GLY A 91 2.14 10.53 -1.75
N LYS A 92 2.44 11.83 -1.64
CA LYS A 92 1.55 12.80 -0.97
C LYS A 92 0.17 12.86 -1.60
N SER A 93 0.07 12.80 -2.93
CA SER A 93 -1.24 12.82 -3.62
C SER A 93 -2.14 11.64 -3.23
N TYR A 94 -1.53 10.49 -2.93
CA TYR A 94 -2.25 9.29 -2.49
C TYR A 94 -2.67 9.39 -1.02
N TYR A 95 -1.80 9.95 -0.15
CA TYR A 95 -2.18 10.28 1.22
C TYR A 95 -3.37 11.25 1.25
N ASP A 96 -3.28 12.35 0.49
CA ASP A 96 -4.31 13.39 0.45
C ASP A 96 -5.65 12.83 -0.07
N ARG A 97 -5.63 11.96 -1.08
CA ARG A 97 -6.83 11.26 -1.59
C ARG A 97 -7.44 10.32 -0.55
N CYS A 98 -6.61 9.56 0.16
CA CYS A 98 -7.06 8.62 1.18
C CYS A 98 -7.70 9.33 2.38
N MET A 99 -7.18 10.50 2.75
CA MET A 99 -7.70 11.31 3.85
C MET A 99 -8.88 12.21 3.46
N ALA A 100 -9.23 12.28 2.17
CA ALA A 100 -10.31 13.13 1.71
C ALA A 100 -11.67 12.62 2.22
N PRO A 101 -12.56 13.50 2.72
CA PRO A 101 -13.92 13.11 3.07
C PRO A 101 -14.69 12.70 1.80
N GLU A 102 -15.49 11.63 1.89
CA GLU A 102 -16.40 11.17 0.83
C GLU A 102 -17.47 12.21 0.45
#